data_AF-A0A935F1U6-F1
#
_entry.id   AF-A0A935F1U6-F1
#
_cell.length_a   1.000
_cell.length_b   1.000
_cell.length_c   1.000
_cell.angle_alpha   90.00
_cell.angle_beta   90.00
_cell.angle_gamma   90.00
#
_symmetry.space_group_name_H-M   'P 1'
#
loop_
_entity.id
_entity.type
_entity.pdbx_description
1 polymer ?
#
loop_
_entity_poly.entity_id
_entity_poly.type
_entity_poly.pdbx_seq_one_letter_code
_entity_poly.pdbx_strand_id
1 'polypeptide(L)'
;MDNQRPATLSESLWRHASALRYDALPARVVEKIKDLALDTLGVALGSASLDFGVATRALVRSWESSGGASVVGEPRRVPAHAAALVNGVLAHGQDFDDTHTESVTHPSACIVPSALAVAESRGASGRDAILAMAVGFEGDDPARPAGA
;
A
#
# COMPACT_ATOMS: atom_id res chain seq x y z
N MET A 1 16.98 7.84 39.80
CA MET A 1 17.86 7.12 38.87
C MET A 1 17.00 6.69 37.70
N ASP A 2 17.02 7.48 36.62
CA ASP A 2 16.22 7.21 35.43
C ASP A 2 16.94 6.13 34.62
N ASN A 3 16.37 4.92 34.62
CA ASN A 3 16.92 3.76 33.94
C ASN A 3 16.43 3.76 32.48
N GLN A 4 16.90 4.71 31.68
CA GLN A 4 16.58 4.82 30.27
C GLN A 4 17.40 3.78 29.50
N ARG A 5 16.82 2.59 29.25
CA ARG A 5 17.35 1.66 28.25
C ARG A 5 17.36 2.38 26.88
N PRO A 6 18.41 2.26 26.07
CA PRO A 6 18.42 2.79 24.71
C PRO A 6 17.24 2.24 23.91
N ALA A 7 16.61 3.09 23.10
CA ALA A 7 15.47 2.69 22.28
C ALA A 7 15.84 1.52 21.36
N THR A 8 14.94 0.56 21.27
CA THR A 8 15.04 -0.54 20.31
C THR A 8 14.87 -0.05 18.88
N LEU A 9 15.29 -0.85 17.90
CA LEU A 9 15.09 -0.54 16.48
C LEU A 9 13.59 -0.39 16.16
N SER A 10 12.74 -1.29 16.66
CA SER A 10 11.30 -1.22 16.46
C SER A 10 10.69 0.05 17.05
N GLU A 11 11.14 0.49 18.23
CA GLU A 11 10.70 1.77 18.81
C GLU A 11 11.17 2.96 17.97
N SER A 12 12.36 2.89 17.38
CA SER A 12 12.92 3.96 16.55
C SER A 12 12.15 4.09 15.22
N LEU A 13 11.88 2.96 14.55
CA LEU A 13 11.04 2.90 13.35
C LEU A 13 9.61 3.38 13.63
N TRP A 14 9.00 2.94 14.73
CA TRP A 14 7.67 3.39 15.12
C TRP A 14 7.63 4.90 15.39
N ARG A 15 8.60 5.44 16.14
CA ARG A 15 8.67 6.89 16.41
C ARG A 15 8.79 7.69 15.12
N HIS A 16 9.60 7.22 14.18
CA HIS A 16 9.74 7.86 12.87
C HIS A 16 8.43 7.83 12.07
N ALA A 17 7.87 6.64 11.85
CA ALA A 17 6.63 6.45 11.09
C ALA A 17 5.45 7.24 11.68
N SER A 18 5.29 7.24 13.01
CA SER A 18 4.20 7.94 13.69
C SER A 18 4.38 9.46 13.77
N ALA A 19 5.61 9.97 13.58
CA ALA A 19 5.90 11.40 13.55
C ALA A 19 5.65 12.05 12.18
N LEU A 20 5.60 11.26 11.10
CA LEU A 20 5.33 11.77 9.76
C LEU A 20 3.96 12.45 9.67
N ARG A 21 3.91 13.50 8.85
CA ARG A 21 2.71 14.31 8.59
C ARG A 21 2.64 14.57 7.09
N TYR A 22 1.43 14.53 6.52
CA TYR A 22 1.24 14.79 5.10
C TYR A 22 1.81 16.17 4.69
N ASP A 23 1.59 17.21 5.50
CA ASP A 23 2.07 18.58 5.20
C ASP A 23 3.60 18.70 5.17
N ALA A 24 4.32 17.74 5.76
CA ALA A 24 5.78 17.70 5.75
C ALA A 24 6.34 16.92 4.53
N LEU A 25 5.48 16.23 3.76
CA LEU A 25 5.92 15.51 2.58
C LEU A 25 6.32 16.49 1.47
N PRO A 26 7.52 16.36 0.87
CA PRO A 26 7.87 17.14 -0.30
C PRO A 26 6.86 16.93 -1.43
N ALA A 27 6.48 17.99 -2.14
CA ALA A 27 5.49 17.90 -3.22
C ALA A 27 5.82 16.80 -4.26
N ARG A 28 7.11 16.64 -4.61
CA ARG A 28 7.59 15.58 -5.50
C ARG A 28 7.28 14.15 -5.01
N VAL A 29 7.30 13.94 -3.68
CA VAL A 29 6.99 12.63 -3.07
C VAL A 29 5.50 12.35 -3.19
N VAL A 30 4.67 13.35 -2.92
CA VAL A 30 3.21 13.26 -3.08
C VAL A 30 2.85 12.93 -4.53
N GLU A 31 3.43 13.63 -5.51
CA GLU A 31 3.16 13.34 -6.92
C GLU A 31 3.66 11.95 -7.33
N LYS A 32 4.87 11.56 -6.91
CA LYS A 32 5.39 10.21 -7.22
C LYS A 32 4.50 9.11 -6.64
N ILE A 33 3.98 9.26 -5.42
CA ILE A 33 3.06 8.29 -4.82
C ILE A 33 1.76 8.19 -5.63
N LYS A 34 1.23 9.32 -6.14
CA LYS A 34 0.06 9.28 -7.02
C LYS A 34 0.35 8.55 -8.32
N ASP A 35 1.51 8.78 -8.92
CA ASP A 35 1.93 8.07 -10.14
C ASP A 35 2.03 6.56 -9.90
N LEU A 36 2.68 6.15 -8.80
CA LEU A 36 2.80 4.73 -8.41
C LEU A 36 1.44 4.10 -8.12
N ALA A 37 0.53 4.84 -7.46
CA ALA A 37 -0.81 4.35 -7.21
C ALA A 37 -1.61 4.19 -8.51
N LEU A 38 -1.49 5.14 -9.44
CA LEU A 38 -2.15 5.08 -10.74
C LEU A 38 -1.62 3.91 -11.58
N ASP A 39 -0.31 3.74 -11.63
CA ASP A 39 0.35 2.64 -12.32
C ASP A 39 -0.09 1.28 -11.77
N THR A 40 -0.03 1.11 -10.44
CA THR A 40 -0.45 -0.13 -9.76
C THR A 40 -1.92 -0.48 -10.06
N LEU A 41 -2.81 0.51 -10.04
CA LEU A 41 -4.23 0.32 -10.39
C LEU A 41 -4.40 -0.05 -11.88
N GLY A 42 -3.60 0.53 -12.76
CA GLY A 42 -3.57 0.21 -14.19
C GLY A 42 -3.17 -1.24 -14.44
N VAL A 43 -2.08 -1.70 -13.81
CA VAL A 43 -1.62 -3.09 -13.91
C VAL A 43 -2.67 -4.05 -13.34
N ALA A 44 -3.21 -3.75 -12.16
CA ALA A 44 -4.25 -4.57 -11.55
C ALA A 44 -5.51 -4.68 -12.42
N LEU A 45 -5.90 -3.59 -13.10
CA LEU A 45 -7.01 -3.59 -14.05
C LEU A 45 -6.70 -4.47 -15.28
N GLY A 46 -5.50 -4.35 -15.83
CA GLY A 46 -5.05 -5.20 -16.95
C GLY A 46 -5.02 -6.69 -16.60
N SER A 47 -4.77 -7.03 -15.33
CA SER A 47 -4.76 -8.40 -14.82
C SER A 47 -6.14 -8.96 -14.50
N ALA A 48 -7.15 -8.13 -14.27
CA ALA A 48 -8.42 -8.52 -13.65
C ALA A 48 -9.27 -9.51 -14.47
N SER A 49 -9.04 -9.59 -15.78
CA SER A 49 -9.72 -10.51 -16.71
C SER A 49 -8.87 -11.70 -17.15
N LEU A 50 -7.62 -11.80 -16.71
CA LEU A 50 -6.77 -12.97 -16.98
C LEU A 50 -7.23 -14.17 -16.14
N ASP A 51 -6.88 -15.39 -16.56
CA ASP A 51 -7.33 -16.62 -15.89
C ASP A 51 -7.02 -16.61 -14.39
N PHE A 52 -5.81 -16.20 -14.00
CA PHE A 52 -5.44 -16.08 -12.59
C PHE A 52 -6.21 -14.95 -11.89
N GLY A 53 -6.49 -13.83 -12.58
CA GLY A 53 -7.24 -12.71 -12.03
C GLY A 53 -8.69 -13.09 -11.75
N VAL A 54 -9.32 -13.82 -12.67
CA VAL A 54 -10.66 -14.40 -12.48
C VAL A 54 -10.67 -15.37 -11.31
N ALA A 55 -9.70 -16.29 -11.24
CA ALA A 55 -9.59 -17.28 -10.17
C ALA A 55 -9.39 -16.63 -8.78
N THR A 56 -8.46 -15.68 -8.66
CA THR A 56 -8.18 -15.00 -7.39
C THR A 56 -9.36 -14.16 -6.93
N ARG A 57 -10.06 -13.46 -7.85
CA ARG A 57 -11.28 -12.72 -7.48
C ARG A 57 -12.40 -13.65 -7.01
N ALA A 58 -12.53 -14.84 -7.58
CA ALA A 58 -13.53 -15.82 -7.15
C ALA A 58 -13.37 -16.23 -5.68
N LEU A 59 -12.14 -16.22 -5.14
CA LEU A 59 -11.83 -16.56 -3.74
C LEU A 59 -12.63 -15.73 -2.74
N VAL A 60 -12.84 -14.45 -3.03
CA VAL A 60 -13.38 -13.47 -2.07
C VAL A 60 -14.85 -13.14 -2.29
N ARG A 61 -15.51 -13.74 -3.29
CA ARG A 61 -16.91 -13.42 -3.65
C ARG A 61 -17.92 -13.74 -2.54
N SER A 62 -17.63 -14.71 -1.70
CA SER A 62 -18.48 -15.07 -0.55
C SER A 62 -18.16 -14.28 0.71
N TRP A 63 -17.14 -13.42 0.68
CA TRP A 63 -16.65 -12.68 1.84
C TRP A 63 -17.19 -11.25 1.81
N GLU A 64 -18.50 -11.09 1.88
CA GLU A 64 -19.09 -9.74 1.89
C GLU A 64 -18.87 -9.02 3.22
N SER A 65 -18.74 -7.70 3.19
CA SER A 65 -18.61 -6.88 4.40
C SER A 65 -19.29 -5.52 4.29
N SER A 66 -20.13 -5.19 5.27
CA SER A 66 -20.62 -3.82 5.48
C SER A 66 -19.45 -2.95 5.97
N GLY A 67 -18.94 -2.04 5.14
CA GLY A 67 -17.72 -1.26 5.43
C GLY A 67 -16.43 -1.90 4.90
N GLY A 68 -16.53 -2.78 3.91
CA GLY A 68 -15.38 -3.36 3.21
C GLY A 68 -14.67 -2.39 2.24
N ALA A 69 -13.72 -2.94 1.49
CA ALA A 69 -12.98 -2.26 0.43
C ALA A 69 -13.22 -2.94 -0.93
N SER A 70 -12.90 -2.20 -1.98
CA SER A 70 -13.12 -2.56 -3.38
C SER A 70 -12.02 -3.48 -3.89
N VAL A 71 -12.41 -4.45 -4.71
CA VAL A 71 -11.50 -5.29 -5.49
C VAL A 71 -11.63 -4.91 -6.96
N VAL A 72 -10.51 -4.76 -7.66
CA VAL A 72 -10.51 -4.40 -9.08
C VAL A 72 -11.27 -5.47 -9.87
N GLY A 73 -12.30 -5.02 -10.60
CA GLY A 73 -13.17 -5.88 -11.39
C GLY A 73 -14.32 -6.54 -10.63
N GLU A 74 -14.38 -6.48 -9.29
CA GLU A 74 -15.52 -7.01 -8.51
C GLU A 74 -16.57 -5.93 -8.22
N PRO A 75 -17.87 -6.23 -8.37
CA PRO A 75 -18.94 -5.26 -8.09
C PRO A 75 -19.23 -5.09 -6.59
N ARG A 76 -18.78 -6.03 -5.76
CA ARG A 76 -19.05 -6.08 -4.32
C ARG A 76 -17.79 -5.74 -3.53
N ARG A 77 -17.99 -5.08 -2.39
CA ARG A 77 -16.91 -4.83 -1.42
C ARG A 77 -16.71 -6.04 -0.53
N VAL A 78 -15.45 -6.29 -0.17
CA VAL A 78 -15.00 -7.40 0.68
C VAL A 78 -14.23 -6.85 1.88
N PRO A 79 -13.95 -7.63 2.96
CA PRO A 79 -13.09 -7.18 4.05
C PRO A 79 -11.77 -6.58 3.54
N ALA A 80 -11.29 -5.52 4.19
CA ALA A 80 -10.11 -4.77 3.73
C ALA A 80 -8.87 -5.66 3.49
N HIS A 81 -8.61 -6.65 4.35
CA HIS A 81 -7.49 -7.57 4.19
C HIS A 81 -7.64 -8.44 2.93
N ALA A 82 -8.86 -8.82 2.57
CA ALA A 82 -9.15 -9.60 1.38
C ALA A 82 -9.00 -8.74 0.11
N ALA A 83 -9.45 -7.49 0.16
CA ALA A 83 -9.25 -6.54 -0.92
C ALA A 83 -7.77 -6.26 -1.18
N ALA A 84 -6.98 -6.03 -0.12
CA ALA A 84 -5.54 -5.85 -0.20
C ALA A 84 -4.85 -7.07 -0.84
N LEU A 85 -5.22 -8.28 -0.41
CA LEU A 85 -4.67 -9.53 -0.94
C LEU A 85 -4.97 -9.67 -2.45
N VAL A 86 -6.23 -9.57 -2.86
CA VAL A 86 -6.61 -9.78 -4.27
C VAL A 86 -6.03 -8.69 -5.15
N ASN A 87 -6.13 -7.42 -4.77
CA ASN A 87 -5.59 -6.33 -5.56
C ASN A 87 -4.06 -6.40 -5.66
N GLY A 88 -3.36 -6.91 -4.63
CA GLY A 88 -1.91 -7.16 -4.70
C GLY A 88 -1.54 -8.27 -5.67
N VAL A 89 -2.30 -9.38 -5.67
CA VAL A 89 -2.11 -10.43 -6.68
C VAL A 89 -2.36 -9.91 -8.10
N LEU A 90 -3.38 -9.07 -8.29
CA LEU A 90 -3.66 -8.45 -9.58
C LEU A 90 -2.55 -7.47 -10.00
N ALA A 91 -2.02 -6.69 -9.05
CA ALA A 91 -0.95 -5.73 -9.29
C ALA A 91 0.36 -6.40 -9.73
N HIS A 92 0.72 -7.55 -9.15
CA HIS A 92 1.98 -8.21 -9.47
C HIS A 92 1.85 -9.36 -10.49
N GLY A 93 0.64 -9.88 -10.72
CA GLY A 93 0.44 -11.15 -11.42
C GLY A 93 0.90 -11.23 -12.89
N GLN A 94 1.26 -10.10 -13.49
CA GLN A 94 1.85 -10.03 -14.83
C GLN A 94 3.36 -9.72 -14.84
N ASP A 95 3.97 -9.49 -13.68
CA ASP A 95 5.36 -9.02 -13.55
C ASP A 95 5.60 -7.72 -14.37
N PHE A 96 4.61 -6.82 -14.31
CA PHE A 96 4.55 -5.58 -15.08
C PHE A 96 4.46 -4.32 -14.19
N ASP A 97 4.50 -4.53 -12.89
CA ASP A 97 4.54 -3.50 -11.86
C ASP A 97 5.94 -2.86 -11.74
N ASP A 98 6.02 -1.83 -10.90
CA ASP A 98 7.25 -1.09 -10.67
C ASP A 98 8.33 -1.94 -9.97
N THR A 99 9.58 -1.48 -10.06
CA THR A 99 10.71 -2.09 -9.36
C THR A 99 11.46 -1.00 -8.59
N HIS A 100 11.68 -1.24 -7.30
CA HIS A 100 12.65 -0.47 -6.53
C HIS A 100 14.02 -1.14 -6.68
N THR A 101 14.89 -0.51 -7.47
CA THR A 101 16.15 -1.14 -7.91
C THR A 101 17.14 -1.41 -6.78
N GLU A 102 17.18 -0.57 -5.75
CA GLU A 102 18.16 -0.70 -4.67
C GLU A 102 17.85 -1.87 -3.72
N SER A 103 16.57 -2.06 -3.40
CA SER A 103 16.09 -3.17 -2.56
C SER A 103 15.78 -4.44 -3.37
N VAL A 104 15.70 -4.33 -4.71
CA VAL A 104 15.27 -5.42 -5.62
C VAL A 104 13.88 -5.94 -5.23
N THR A 105 12.94 -5.01 -5.02
CA THR A 105 11.56 -5.29 -4.61
C THR A 105 10.55 -4.67 -5.58
N HIS A 106 9.29 -5.12 -5.48
CA HIS A 106 8.12 -4.55 -6.16
C HIS A 106 7.16 -3.95 -5.11
N PRO A 107 7.53 -2.82 -4.49
CA PRO A 107 6.87 -2.37 -3.27
C PRO A 107 5.44 -1.86 -3.51
N SER A 108 5.15 -1.29 -4.68
CA SER A 108 3.82 -0.71 -4.92
C SER A 108 2.74 -1.79 -4.98
N ALA A 109 3.05 -3.00 -5.46
CA ALA A 109 2.11 -4.11 -5.53
C ALA A 109 1.62 -4.60 -4.15
N CYS A 110 2.33 -4.31 -3.05
CA CYS A 110 1.85 -4.61 -1.71
C CYS A 110 1.35 -3.34 -0.97
N ILE A 111 2.06 -2.22 -1.10
CA ILE A 111 1.79 -0.99 -0.36
C ILE A 111 0.50 -0.33 -0.86
N VAL A 112 0.34 -0.15 -2.17
CA VAL A 112 -0.80 0.58 -2.74
C VAL A 112 -2.12 -0.16 -2.44
N PRO A 113 -2.25 -1.48 -2.72
CA PRO A 113 -3.46 -2.23 -2.38
C PRO A 113 -3.80 -2.20 -0.89
N SER A 114 -2.78 -2.33 -0.03
CA SER A 114 -2.97 -2.34 1.43
C SER A 114 -3.45 -0.99 1.94
N ALA A 115 -2.80 0.10 1.52
CA ALA A 115 -3.15 1.45 1.93
C ALA A 115 -4.55 1.84 1.46
N LEU A 116 -4.89 1.56 0.19
CA LEU A 116 -6.21 1.86 -0.36
C LEU A 116 -7.32 1.05 0.32
N ALA A 117 -7.10 -0.24 0.56
CA ALA A 117 -8.10 -1.08 1.20
C ALA A 117 -8.41 -0.62 2.64
N VAL A 118 -7.38 -0.29 3.42
CA VAL A 118 -7.59 0.24 4.77
C VAL A 118 -8.23 1.62 4.73
N ALA A 119 -7.76 2.50 3.84
CA ALA A 119 -8.31 3.86 3.71
C ALA A 119 -9.80 3.82 3.35
N GLU A 120 -10.20 3.03 2.35
CA GLU A 120 -11.60 2.90 1.94
C GLU A 120 -12.47 2.34 3.07
N SER A 121 -12.03 1.26 3.73
CA SER A 121 -12.80 0.64 4.83
C SER A 121 -13.01 1.56 6.04
N ARG A 122 -12.11 2.54 6.23
CA ARG A 122 -12.17 3.52 7.33
C ARG A 122 -12.78 4.85 6.91
N GLY A 123 -13.14 5.04 5.64
CA GLY A 123 -13.56 6.33 5.12
C GLY A 123 -12.49 7.42 5.24
N ALA A 124 -11.21 7.03 5.16
CA ALA A 124 -10.07 7.93 5.28
C ALA A 124 -9.93 8.83 4.04
N SER A 125 -9.24 9.97 4.20
CA SER A 125 -9.01 10.89 3.09
C SER A 125 -7.90 10.40 2.16
N GLY A 126 -7.84 10.95 0.94
CA GLY A 126 -6.72 10.71 0.04
C GLY A 126 -5.37 11.14 0.62
N ARG A 127 -5.36 12.15 1.50
CA ARG A 127 -4.14 12.58 2.22
C ARG A 127 -3.66 11.50 3.18
N ASP A 128 -4.59 10.84 3.88
CA ASP A 128 -4.26 9.74 4.79
C ASP A 128 -3.73 8.53 4.01
N ALA A 129 -4.33 8.21 2.86
CA ALA A 129 -3.86 7.14 1.98
C ALA A 129 -2.44 7.41 1.46
N ILE A 130 -2.18 8.62 0.96
CA ILE A 130 -0.85 9.02 0.48
C ILE A 130 0.19 8.99 1.61
N LEU A 131 -0.17 9.47 2.81
CA LEU A 131 0.73 9.43 3.96
C LEU A 131 1.05 7.98 4.36
N ALA A 132 0.06 7.08 4.37
CA ALA A 132 0.27 5.67 4.66
C ALA A 132 1.18 4.99 3.62
N MET A 133 1.00 5.31 2.33
CA MET A 133 1.89 4.83 1.26
C MET A 133 3.31 5.36 1.44
N ALA A 134 3.49 6.65 1.78
CA ALA A 134 4.80 7.24 2.04
C ALA A 134 5.54 6.51 3.16
N VAL A 135 4.85 6.24 4.28
CA VAL A 135 5.38 5.45 5.40
C VAL A 135 5.79 4.05 4.95
N GLY A 136 4.98 3.40 4.09
CA GLY A 136 5.28 2.09 3.55
C GLY A 136 6.54 2.07 2.70
N PHE A 137 6.67 3.03 1.77
CA PHE A 137 7.81 3.11 0.86
C PHE A 137 9.12 3.44 1.59
N GLU A 138 9.07 4.32 2.59
CA GLU A 138 10.25 4.62 3.41
C GLU A 138 10.69 3.43 4.27
N GLY A 139 9.76 2.56 4.68
CA GLY A 139 10.10 1.31 5.35
C GLY A 139 10.78 0.27 4.43
N ASP A 140 10.51 0.31 3.13
CA ASP A 140 11.11 -0.58 2.12
C ASP A 140 12.53 -0.13 1.72
N ASP A 141 12.84 1.16 1.89
CA ASP A 141 14.18 1.73 1.71
C ASP A 141 14.68 2.46 2.98
N PRO A 142 15.19 1.72 3.97
CA PRO A 142 15.79 2.32 5.17
C PRO A 142 17.15 2.99 4.89
N ALA A 143 17.68 2.92 3.67
CA ALA A 143 19.05 3.31 3.37
C ALA A 143 19.26 4.82 3.22
N ARG A 144 18.18 5.63 3.24
CA ARG A 144 18.29 7.08 3.14
C ARG A 144 18.00 7.77 4.49
N PRO A 145 19.01 8.38 5.16
CA PRO A 145 18.71 9.27 6.27
C PRO A 145 17.87 10.46 5.79
N ALA A 146 16.85 10.81 6.56
CA ALA A 146 16.04 12.00 6.33
C ALA A 146 16.95 13.24 6.24
N GLY A 147 17.05 13.85 5.05
CA GLY A 147 17.74 15.12 4.85
C GLY A 147 18.91 15.15 3.85
N ALA A 148 19.17 14.10 3.08
CA ALA A 148 19.95 14.23 1.85
C ALA A 148 19.09 14.74 0.68
#